data_AF-A0A4Q3LTJ2-F1
#
_entry.id   AF-A0A4Q3LTJ2-F1
#
_cell.length_a   1.000
_cell.length_b   1.000
_cell.length_c   1.000
_cell.angle_alpha   90.00
_cell.angle_beta   90.00
_cell.angle_gamma   90.00
#
_symmetry.space_group_name_H-M   'P 1'
#
loop_
_entity.id
_entity.type
_entity.pdbx_description
1 polymer ?
#
loop_
_entity_poly.entity_id
_entity_poly.type
_entity_poly.pdbx_seq_one_letter_code
_entity_poly.pdbx_strand_id
1 'polypeptide(L)'
;LRAAGQVGSSLQATVTLTAGAEDHALLSSLGDDLKFVFITSAITLVAGSALQISVAASSDAKCERCWHYRDDVGHDAAHPTLCGRCTTNLFGAGESRVHA
;
A
#
# COMPACT_ATOMS: atom_id res chain seq x y z
N LEU A 1 11.90 5.85 -11.01
CA LEU A 1 11.67 4.38 -10.94
C LEU A 1 11.14 3.80 -12.25
N ARG A 2 9.91 4.12 -12.69
CA ARG A 2 9.33 3.51 -13.91
C ARG A 2 10.14 3.75 -15.18
N ALA A 3 10.54 4.99 -15.46
CA ALA A 3 11.39 5.32 -16.60
C ALA A 3 12.77 4.63 -16.55
N ALA A 4 13.23 4.24 -15.35
CA ALA A 4 14.45 3.47 -15.13
C ALA A 4 14.21 1.94 -15.11
N GLY A 5 13.00 1.47 -15.43
CA GLY A 5 12.65 0.04 -15.48
C GLY A 5 12.51 -0.67 -14.12
N GLN A 6 12.60 0.05 -13.01
CA GLN A 6 12.59 -0.56 -11.66
C GLN A 6 11.20 -0.98 -11.17
N VAL A 7 10.14 -0.35 -11.71
CA VAL A 7 8.74 -0.71 -11.45
C VAL A 7 7.96 -0.63 -12.76
N GLY A 8 7.12 -1.62 -13.00
CA GLY A 8 6.08 -1.62 -14.04
C GLY A 8 4.78 -1.00 -13.53
N SER A 9 4.19 -1.56 -12.48
CA SER A 9 2.92 -1.11 -11.86
C SER A 9 3.16 -0.12 -10.71
N SER A 10 2.21 0.75 -10.41
CA SER A 10 2.26 1.61 -9.20
C SER A 10 2.19 0.79 -7.92
N LEU A 11 1.53 -0.38 -7.94
CA LEU A 11 1.49 -1.31 -6.80
C LEU A 11 2.87 -1.86 -6.44
N GLN A 12 3.85 -1.82 -7.34
CA GLN A 12 5.23 -2.21 -7.02
C GLN A 12 5.97 -1.14 -6.21
N ALA A 13 5.39 0.04 -5.99
CA ALA A 13 6.01 1.13 -5.25
C ALA A 13 5.57 1.15 -3.78
N THR A 14 6.51 1.54 -2.93
CA THR A 14 6.28 2.04 -1.57
C THR A 14 6.60 3.53 -1.57
N VAL A 15 5.75 4.33 -0.93
CA VAL A 15 5.85 5.79 -0.94
C VAL A 15 6.03 6.31 0.48
N THR A 16 6.96 7.23 0.68
CA THR A 16 6.97 8.11 1.85
C THR A 16 6.62 9.51 1.38
N LEU A 17 5.53 10.05 1.91
CA LEU A 17 5.01 11.37 1.59
C LEU A 17 5.14 12.26 2.83
N THR A 18 6.01 13.25 2.77
CA THR A 18 6.06 14.31 3.78
C THR A 18 5.18 15.47 3.33
N ALA A 19 4.28 15.93 4.19
CA ALA A 19 3.32 16.98 3.86
C ALA A 19 3.23 18.05 4.95
N GLY A 20 2.87 19.27 4.53
CA GLY A 20 2.55 20.40 5.43
C GLY A 20 1.33 20.08 6.30
N ALA A 21 1.11 20.85 7.37
CA ALA A 21 0.08 20.56 8.37
C ALA A 21 -1.34 20.37 7.79
N GLU A 22 -1.75 21.23 6.85
CA GLU A 22 -3.08 21.15 6.22
C GLU A 22 -3.23 19.88 5.37
N ASP A 23 -2.34 19.67 4.41
CA ASP A 23 -2.33 18.48 3.56
C ASP A 23 -2.16 17.19 4.37
N HIS A 24 -1.31 17.21 5.40
CA HIS A 24 -1.11 16.08 6.28
C HIS A 24 -2.40 15.74 7.03
N ALA A 25 -3.13 16.72 7.57
CA ALA A 25 -4.41 16.47 8.23
C ALA A 25 -5.44 15.89 7.27
N LEU A 26 -5.53 16.43 6.05
CA LEU A 26 -6.42 15.92 5.02
C LEU A 26 -6.08 14.49 4.63
N LEU A 27 -4.81 14.20 4.32
CA LEU A 27 -4.37 12.87 3.90
C LEU A 27 -4.46 11.84 5.03
N SER A 28 -4.18 12.26 6.27
CA SER A 28 -4.32 11.40 7.46
C SER A 28 -5.76 10.96 7.69
N SER A 29 -6.74 11.77 7.26
CA SER A 29 -8.16 11.42 7.41
C SER A 29 -8.56 10.16 6.64
N LEU A 30 -7.78 9.76 5.64
CA LEU A 30 -8.00 8.54 4.84
C LEU A 30 -7.50 7.27 5.55
N GLY A 31 -6.68 7.39 6.59
CA GLY A 31 -6.12 6.26 7.33
C GLY A 31 -5.49 5.19 6.41
N ASP A 32 -5.82 3.93 6.65
CA ASP A 32 -5.31 2.79 5.88
C ASP A 32 -5.75 2.79 4.40
N ASP A 33 -6.83 3.52 4.07
CA ASP A 33 -7.32 3.63 2.70
C ASP A 33 -6.43 4.55 1.83
N LEU A 34 -5.52 5.33 2.44
CA LEU A 34 -4.62 6.25 1.73
C LEU A 34 -3.83 5.56 0.61
N LYS A 35 -3.34 4.34 0.83
CA LYS A 35 -2.60 3.57 -0.18
C LYS A 35 -3.45 3.21 -1.41
N PHE A 36 -4.76 3.04 -1.24
CA PHE A 36 -5.67 2.76 -2.35
C PHE A 36 -5.89 3.99 -3.22
N VAL A 37 -5.98 5.18 -2.61
CA VAL A 37 -6.05 6.46 -3.33
C VAL A 37 -4.78 6.69 -4.17
N PHE A 38 -3.61 6.34 -3.63
CA PHE A 38 -2.33 6.48 -4.33
C PHE A 38 -2.02 5.30 -5.29
N ILE A 39 -2.84 4.24 -5.27
CA ILE A 39 -2.64 3.01 -6.03
C ILE A 39 -1.23 2.43 -5.80
N THR A 40 -0.77 2.43 -4.54
CA THR A 40 0.52 1.85 -4.12
C THR A 40 0.30 0.74 -3.12
N SER A 41 1.33 -0.09 -2.90
CA SER A 41 1.21 -1.18 -1.92
C SER A 41 1.38 -0.73 -0.48
N ALA A 42 2.21 0.28 -0.27
CA ALA A 42 2.39 0.92 1.02
C ALA A 42 2.59 2.42 0.82
N ILE A 43 2.12 3.19 1.80
CA ILE A 43 2.40 4.61 1.92
C ILE A 43 2.60 4.97 3.38
N THR A 44 3.65 5.75 3.66
CA THR A 44 3.92 6.36 4.95
C THR A 44 3.72 7.85 4.81
N LEU A 45 2.79 8.42 5.58
CA LEU A 45 2.58 9.86 5.65
C LEU A 45 3.37 10.44 6.83
N VAL A 46 4.13 11.50 6.57
CA VAL A 46 5.02 12.15 7.55
C VAL A 46 4.68 13.64 7.62
N ALA A 47 4.56 14.19 8.82
CA ALA A 47 4.39 15.63 9.00
C ALA A 47 5.71 16.36 8.74
N GLY A 48 5.67 17.45 7.99
CA GLY A 48 6.83 18.30 7.73
C GLY A 48 6.45 19.71 7.32
N SER A 49 7.45 20.54 7.02
CA SER A 49 7.26 21.94 6.63
C SER A 49 7.20 22.16 5.11
N ALA A 50 7.58 21.16 4.33
CA ALA A 50 7.57 21.19 2.87
C ALA A 50 7.20 19.82 2.30
N LEU A 51 6.59 19.82 1.11
CA LEU A 51 6.25 18.61 0.38
C LEU A 51 7.52 17.86 -0.04
N GLN A 52 7.66 16.61 0.38
CA GLN A 52 8.76 15.73 -0.04
C GLN A 52 8.21 14.35 -0.35
N ILE A 53 8.75 13.73 -1.40
CA ILE A 53 8.31 12.41 -1.86
C ILE A 53 9.54 11.54 -2.03
N SER A 54 9.55 10.40 -1.35
CA SER A 54 10.49 9.32 -1.59
C SER A 54 9.73 8.10 -2.07
N VAL A 55 10.29 7.39 -3.06
CA VAL A 55 9.67 6.21 -3.65
C VAL A 55 10.72 5.11 -3.79
N ALA A 56 10.37 3.90 -3.36
CA ALA A 56 11.17 2.71 -3.56
C ALA A 56 10.34 1.61 -4.23
N ALA A 57 11.00 0.69 -4.94
CA ALA A 57 10.36 -0.57 -5.32
C ALA A 57 10.15 -1.40 -4.04
N SER A 58 8.99 -2.03 -3.88
CA SER A 58 8.75 -2.96 -2.77
C SER A 58 9.65 -4.19 -2.92
N SER A 59 10.19 -4.65 -1.78
CA SER A 59 10.92 -5.91 -1.64
C SER A 59 10.00 -7.10 -1.35
N ASP A 60 8.72 -6.86 -1.12
CA ASP A 60 7.78 -7.88 -0.67
C ASP A 60 7.26 -8.73 -1.83
N ALA A 61 6.57 -9.81 -1.52
CA ALA A 61 5.96 -10.66 -2.53
C ALA A 61 4.62 -10.09 -3.01
N LYS A 62 4.33 -10.26 -4.31
CA LYS A 62 3.06 -9.86 -4.92
C LYS A 62 1.96 -10.87 -4.56
N CYS A 63 0.88 -10.38 -3.95
CA CYS A 63 -0.34 -11.15 -3.79
C CYS A 63 -1.05 -11.36 -5.13
N GLU A 64 -1.37 -12.59 -5.51
CA GLU A 64 -1.95 -12.89 -6.82
C GLU A 64 -3.41 -12.43 -7.00
N ARG A 65 -4.15 -12.22 -5.90
CA ARG A 65 -5.54 -11.76 -5.96
C ARG A 65 -5.68 -10.25 -6.06
N CYS A 66 -4.99 -9.50 -5.21
CA CYS A 66 -5.15 -8.04 -5.15
C CYS A 66 -3.99 -7.27 -5.77
N TRP A 67 -2.93 -7.96 -6.16
CA TRP A 67 -1.71 -7.41 -6.78
C TRP A 67 -0.91 -6.44 -5.91
N HIS A 68 -1.30 -6.24 -4.65
CA HIS A 68 -0.47 -5.56 -3.67
C HIS A 68 0.74 -6.43 -3.29
N TYR A 69 1.86 -5.76 -3.07
CA TYR A 69 3.10 -6.31 -2.57
C TYR A 69 3.07 -6.22 -1.05
N ARG A 70 3.11 -7.37 -0.37
CA ARG A 70 2.94 -7.46 1.08
C ARG A 70 3.85 -8.52 1.69
N ASP A 71 4.32 -8.22 2.89
CA ASP A 71 5.17 -9.09 3.71
C ASP A 71 4.48 -10.38 4.16
N ASP A 72 3.15 -10.35 4.29
CA ASP A 72 2.31 -11.47 4.72
C ASP A 72 1.82 -12.39 3.59
N VAL A 73 2.31 -12.22 2.35
CA VAL A 73 2.07 -13.21 1.29
C VAL A 73 2.75 -14.52 1.66
N GLY A 74 1.99 -15.61 1.66
CA GLY A 74 2.48 -16.93 2.09
C GLY A 74 2.22 -17.26 3.57
N HIS A 75 1.50 -16.40 4.30
CA HIS A 75 1.13 -16.64 5.70
C HIS A 75 0.25 -17.91 5.92
N ASP A 76 -0.45 -18.39 4.90
CA ASP A 76 -1.39 -19.51 4.95
C ASP A 76 -0.96 -20.57 3.93
N ALA A 77 -0.65 -21.77 4.42
CA ALA A 77 -0.19 -22.88 3.60
C ALA A 77 -1.22 -23.37 2.58
N ALA A 78 -2.52 -23.19 2.85
CA ALA A 78 -3.58 -23.51 1.90
C ALA A 78 -3.67 -22.50 0.74
N HIS A 79 -3.19 -21.27 0.97
CA HIS A 79 -3.24 -20.15 0.02
C HIS A 79 -1.90 -19.41 -0.06
N PRO A 80 -0.80 -20.07 -0.50
CA PRO A 80 0.56 -19.56 -0.35
C PRO A 80 0.89 -18.32 -1.19
N THR A 81 0.07 -17.99 -2.19
CA THR A 81 0.24 -16.80 -3.05
C THR A 81 -0.66 -15.63 -2.62
N LEU A 82 -1.43 -15.79 -1.54
CA LEU A 82 -2.34 -14.78 -1.02
C LEU A 82 -1.79 -14.14 0.26
N CYS A 83 -2.07 -12.84 0.37
CA CYS A 83 -1.86 -12.06 1.59
C CYS A 83 -3.05 -12.21 2.55
N GLY A 84 -2.87 -11.92 3.84
CA GLY A 84 -3.89 -12.09 4.88
C GLY A 84 -5.20 -11.36 4.62
N ARG A 85 -5.15 -10.09 4.18
CA ARG A 85 -6.31 -9.34 3.67
C ARG A 85 -7.12 -10.11 2.61
N CYS A 86 -6.47 -10.81 1.69
CA CYS A 86 -7.17 -11.57 0.66
C CYS A 86 -7.79 -12.84 1.25
N THR A 87 -7.10 -13.52 2.16
CA THR A 87 -7.64 -14.68 2.88
C THR A 87 -8.85 -14.29 3.72
N THR A 88 -8.80 -13.22 4.52
CA THR A 88 -9.98 -12.76 5.28
C THR A 88 -11.14 -12.35 4.36
N ASN A 89 -10.86 -11.71 3.22
CA ASN A 89 -11.90 -11.33 2.25
C ASN A 89 -12.54 -12.51 1.52
N LEU A 90 -11.85 -13.64 1.38
CA LEU A 90 -12.39 -14.84 0.71
C LEU A 90 -13.04 -15.81 1.69
N PHE A 91 -12.47 -15.95 2.89
CA PHE A 91 -12.79 -17.05 3.82
C PHE A 91 -13.11 -16.59 5.24
N GLY A 92 -12.99 -15.29 5.54
CA GLY A 92 -13.23 -14.69 6.85
C GLY A 92 -14.32 -13.62 6.82
N ALA A 93 -14.22 -12.68 7.77
CA ALA A 93 -15.18 -11.57 7.89
C ALA A 93 -14.95 -10.45 6.87
N GLY A 94 -13.85 -10.51 6.11
CA GLY A 94 -13.42 -9.45 5.20
C GLY A 94 -12.69 -8.29 5.87
N GLU A 95 -12.32 -7.30 5.07
CA GLU A 95 -11.74 -6.05 5.52
C GLU A 95 -12.81 -4.95 5.65
N SER A 96 -12.68 -4.09 6.67
CA SER A 96 -13.46 -2.86 6.75
C SER A 96 -12.73 -1.75 6.00
N ARG A 97 -13.45 -1.06 5.12
CA ARG A 97 -12.96 0.14 4.42
C ARG A 97 -13.90 1.29 4.69
N VAL A 98 -13.35 2.41 5.14
CA VAL A 98 -14.15 3.59 5.54
C VAL A 98 -14.37 4.53 4.35
N HIS A 99 -13.48 4.48 3.36
CA HIS A 99 -13.47 5.35 2.19
C HIS A 99 -13.43 4.55 0.87
N ALA A 100 -14.16 3.43 0.79
CA ALA A 100 -14.24 2.56 -0.40
C ALA A 100 -15.29 2.99 -1.42
#